data_AF-Q2V2T9-F1
#
_entry.id   AF-Q2V2T9-F1
#
_cell.length_a   1.000
_cell.length_b   1.000
_cell.length_c   1.000
_cell.angle_alpha   90.00
_cell.angle_beta   90.00
_cell.angle_gamma   90.00
#
_symmetry.space_group_name_H-M   'P 1'
#
loop_
_entity.id
_entity.type
_entity.pdbx_description
1 polymer ?
#
loop_
_entity_poly.entity_id
_entity_poly.type
_entity_poly.pdbx_seq_one_letter_code
_entity_poly.pdbx_strand_id
1 'polypeptide(L)'
;MQIPTLIDSMANKLHKKPPPLLKLTVIASDAEFHPPPLLGISYEELGSKLVNFATTRNVAMEFRIISSSYSDGLSSLIEQLRIDPFVFNEALVVNCHMMLHYIPDEILTSNLRSVFLKELRDLNPTIVTLIDEDSDFTSTNFISRLRSLYNYMWIPYDTAEMFLTRGSEQRQWYEADISWKIDNVVAKEGAERVERLEPKSR
;
A
#
# COMPACT_ATOMS: atom_id res chain seq x y z
N MET A 1 9.35 -5.66 -4.51
CA MET A 1 10.38 -5.11 -3.59
C MET A 1 10.67 -3.66 -3.97
N GLN A 2 10.24 -2.68 -3.16
CA GLN A 2 10.40 -1.24 -3.48
C GLN A 2 11.60 -0.58 -2.78
N ILE A 3 11.84 -0.93 -1.52
CA ILE A 3 12.80 -0.21 -0.68
C ILE A 3 14.27 -0.57 -0.98
N PRO A 4 14.64 -1.86 -1.20
CA PRO A 4 16.03 -2.19 -1.53
C PRO A 4 16.54 -1.49 -2.80
N THR A 5 15.70 -1.39 -3.83
CA THR A 5 16.06 -0.71 -5.10
C THR A 5 16.18 0.80 -4.92
N LEU A 6 15.37 1.41 -4.05
CA LEU A 6 15.53 2.81 -3.66
C LEU A 6 16.87 3.04 -2.95
N ILE A 7 17.22 2.19 -1.98
CA ILE A 7 18.50 2.25 -1.24
C ILE A 7 19.68 2.16 -2.21
N ASP A 8 19.67 1.18 -3.12
CA ASP A 8 20.71 1.02 -4.14
C ASP A 8 20.79 2.27 -5.05
N SER A 9 19.66 2.84 -5.45
CA SER A 9 19.63 4.06 -6.26
C SER A 9 20.20 5.26 -5.49
N MET A 10 19.92 5.39 -4.19
CA MET A 10 20.43 6.50 -3.36
C MET A 10 21.95 6.40 -3.18
N ALA A 11 22.46 5.20 -2.91
CA ALA A 11 23.89 4.94 -2.75
C ALA A 11 24.68 5.28 -4.02
N ASN A 12 24.12 4.97 -5.20
CA ASN A 12 24.80 5.21 -6.47
C ASN A 12 24.62 6.64 -6.99
N LYS A 13 23.44 7.25 -6.94
CA LYS A 13 23.26 8.57 -7.61
C LYS A 13 23.97 9.72 -6.91
N LEU A 14 24.30 9.56 -5.63
CA LEU A 14 24.77 10.67 -4.80
C LEU A 14 26.29 10.77 -4.67
N HIS A 15 27.07 10.11 -5.54
CA HIS A 15 28.56 9.98 -5.53
C HIS A 15 29.41 11.21 -5.11
N LYS A 16 28.88 12.44 -5.07
CA LYS A 16 29.58 13.66 -4.63
C LYS A 16 29.26 14.10 -3.19
N LYS A 17 28.27 13.52 -2.52
CA LYS A 17 27.87 13.83 -1.13
C LYS A 17 27.44 12.54 -0.43
N PRO A 18 27.62 12.41 0.90
CA PRO A 18 27.02 11.30 1.63
C PRO A 18 25.51 11.27 1.36
N PRO A 19 24.90 10.09 1.10
CA PRO A 19 23.46 9.99 0.96
C PRO A 19 22.75 10.57 2.19
N PRO A 20 21.60 11.25 2.02
CA PRO A 20 20.83 11.72 3.16
C PRO A 20 20.32 10.53 3.97
N LEU A 21 20.00 10.78 5.25
CA LEU A 21 19.30 9.84 6.09
C LEU A 21 17.96 9.47 5.45
N LEU A 22 17.71 8.17 5.29
CA LEU A 22 16.43 7.63 4.84
C LEU A 22 15.59 7.22 6.05
N LYS A 23 14.51 7.95 6.34
CA LYS A 23 13.52 7.52 7.34
C LYS A 23 12.36 6.83 6.63
N LEU A 24 12.21 5.53 6.83
CA LEU A 24 11.08 4.76 6.31
C LEU A 24 10.06 4.52 7.42
N THR A 25 8.87 5.08 7.24
CA THR A 25 7.71 4.80 8.09
C THR A 25 6.76 3.88 7.35
N VAL A 26 6.40 2.75 7.95
CA VAL A 26 5.40 1.82 7.44
C VAL A 26 4.21 1.73 8.38
N ILE A 27 3.07 1.37 7.82
CA ILE A 27 1.84 1.15 8.57
C ILE A 27 1.72 -0.35 8.83
N ALA A 28 1.49 -0.72 10.08
CA ALA A 28 1.00 -2.04 10.45
C ALA A 28 -0.45 -1.87 10.91
N SER A 29 -1.37 -2.67 10.38
CA SER A 29 -2.72 -2.73 10.91
C SER A 29 -2.79 -3.86 11.93
N ASP A 30 -3.51 -3.65 13.03
CA ASP A 30 -3.85 -4.72 13.98
C ASP A 30 -5.21 -5.38 13.64
N ALA A 31 -5.76 -5.11 12.45
CA ALA A 31 -7.04 -5.67 12.04
C ALA A 31 -6.98 -7.20 11.93
N GLU A 32 -8.04 -7.89 12.37
CA GLU A 32 -8.13 -9.36 12.28
C GLU A 32 -7.99 -9.90 10.84
N PHE A 33 -8.31 -9.07 9.85
CA PHE A 33 -8.20 -9.40 8.43
C PHE A 33 -7.22 -8.45 7.76
N HIS A 34 -6.06 -8.97 7.38
CA HIS A 34 -5.10 -8.25 6.55
C HIS A 34 -5.34 -8.55 5.09
N PRO A 35 -5.51 -7.52 4.25
CA PRO A 35 -5.46 -7.72 2.82
C PRO A 35 -4.10 -8.30 2.42
N PRO A 36 -4.06 -9.27 1.49
CA PRO A 36 -2.82 -9.79 0.96
C PRO A 36 -2.01 -8.68 0.24
N PRO A 37 -0.69 -8.86 0.09
CA PRO A 37 0.07 -10.06 0.46
C PRO A 37 0.41 -10.09 1.95
N LEU A 38 0.28 -11.29 2.55
CA LEU A 38 0.75 -11.52 3.92
C LEU A 38 2.28 -11.57 3.95
N LEU A 39 2.88 -10.89 4.92
CA LEU A 39 4.32 -10.98 5.16
C LEU A 39 4.64 -12.30 5.87
N GLY A 40 5.59 -13.07 5.33
CA GLY A 40 6.13 -14.26 5.98
C GLY A 40 7.07 -13.97 7.17
N ILE A 41 7.28 -12.69 7.51
CA ILE A 41 8.11 -12.20 8.62
C ILE A 41 7.42 -11.01 9.30
N SER A 42 7.81 -10.69 10.53
CA SER A 42 7.28 -9.51 11.22
C SER A 42 7.83 -8.20 10.62
N TYR A 43 7.14 -7.09 10.87
CA TYR A 43 7.61 -5.77 10.43
C TYR A 43 8.93 -5.36 11.11
N GLU A 44 9.19 -5.81 12.33
CA GLU A 44 10.46 -5.58 13.04
C GLU A 44 11.61 -6.33 12.36
N GLU A 45 11.39 -7.59 11.98
CA GLU A 45 12.39 -8.36 11.24
C GLU A 45 12.65 -7.75 9.86
N LEU A 46 11.58 -7.35 9.14
CA LEU A 46 11.69 -6.65 7.87
C LEU A 46 12.50 -5.35 8.02
N GLY A 47 12.18 -4.54 9.03
CA GLY A 47 12.86 -3.29 9.33
C GLY A 47 14.35 -3.50 9.60
N SER A 48 14.69 -4.47 10.44
CA SER A 48 16.08 -4.83 10.74
C SER A 48 16.84 -5.26 9.47
N LYS A 49 16.23 -6.09 8.61
CA LYS A 49 16.84 -6.48 7.33
C LYS A 49 17.08 -5.29 6.41
N LEU A 50 16.14 -4.36 6.32
CA LEU A 50 16.28 -3.16 5.50
C LEU A 50 17.37 -2.21 6.02
N VAL A 51 17.42 -1.96 7.33
CA VAL A 51 18.47 -1.13 7.96
C VAL A 51 19.85 -1.75 7.76
N ASN A 52 19.97 -3.06 7.94
CA ASN A 52 21.22 -3.78 7.67
C ASN A 52 21.62 -3.66 6.19
N PHE A 53 20.68 -3.86 5.26
CA PHE A 53 20.94 -3.69 3.84
C PHE A 53 21.39 -2.26 3.50
N ALA A 54 20.73 -1.23 4.04
CA ALA A 54 21.14 0.16 3.86
C ALA A 54 22.56 0.44 4.39
N THR A 55 22.90 -0.14 5.54
CA THR A 55 24.26 -0.06 6.10
C THR A 55 25.31 -0.64 5.15
N THR A 56 25.04 -1.79 4.51
CA THR A 56 25.95 -2.37 3.49
C THR A 56 26.13 -1.49 2.25
N ARG A 57 25.22 -0.53 2.03
CA ARG A 57 25.26 0.45 0.94
C ARG A 57 25.73 1.83 1.38
N ASN A 58 26.21 1.97 2.61
CA ASN A 58 26.60 3.26 3.22
C ASN A 58 25.47 4.30 3.20
N VAL A 59 24.23 3.84 3.34
CA VAL A 59 23.04 4.70 3.51
C VAL A 59 22.59 4.60 4.95
N ALA A 60 22.58 5.73 5.66
CA ALA A 60 21.97 5.79 6.98
C ALA A 60 20.46 5.64 6.84
N MET A 61 19.86 4.72 7.59
CA MET A 61 18.44 4.43 7.52
C MET A 61 17.82 4.26 8.91
N GLU A 62 16.65 4.85 9.10
CA GLU A 62 15.76 4.61 10.25
C GLU A 62 14.49 3.92 9.75
N PHE A 63 13.98 2.97 10.52
CA PHE A 63 12.74 2.26 10.22
C PHE A 63 11.76 2.43 11.38
N ARG A 64 10.56 2.90 11.08
CA ARG A 64 9.48 3.13 12.04
C ARG A 64 8.22 2.40 11.61
N ILE A 65 7.54 1.81 12.58
CA ILE A 65 6.24 1.17 12.39
C ILE A 65 5.20 2.03 13.11
N ILE A 66 4.08 2.28 12.44
CA ILE A 66 2.92 2.96 13.03
C ILE A 66 1.73 2.00 12.98
N SER A 67 1.12 1.73 14.14
CA SER A 67 -0.16 1.02 14.17
C SER A 67 -1.26 1.97 13.69
N SER A 68 -1.91 1.63 12.57
CA SER A 68 -3.03 2.38 12.01
C SER A 68 -3.90 1.50 11.11
N SER A 69 -5.17 1.86 10.97
CA SER A 69 -6.13 1.07 10.20
C SER A 69 -6.70 1.84 9.02
N TYR A 70 -6.84 1.19 7.87
CA TYR A 70 -7.55 1.78 6.74
C TYR A 70 -9.03 2.03 7.08
N SER A 71 -9.62 1.25 8.01
CA SER A 71 -11.02 1.39 8.43
C SER A 71 -11.33 2.73 9.11
N ASP A 72 -10.33 3.38 9.70
CA ASP A 72 -10.45 4.70 10.32
C ASP A 72 -9.89 5.83 9.44
N GLY A 73 -9.48 5.52 8.21
CA GLY A 73 -8.88 6.50 7.31
C GLY A 73 -7.39 6.77 7.58
N LEU A 74 -6.70 5.86 8.27
CA LEU A 74 -5.29 6.01 8.65
C LEU A 74 -5.05 7.22 9.57
N SER A 75 -6.01 7.50 10.45
CA SER A 75 -6.02 8.65 11.35
C SER A 75 -4.80 8.67 12.28
N SER A 76 -4.44 7.53 12.87
CA SER A 76 -3.24 7.41 13.72
C SER A 76 -1.93 7.70 12.98
N LEU A 77 -1.84 7.36 11.69
CA LEU A 77 -0.70 7.75 10.85
C LEU A 77 -0.61 9.27 10.76
N ILE A 78 -1.72 9.93 10.40
CA ILE A 78 -1.76 11.38 10.25
C ILE A 78 -1.40 12.08 11.57
N GLU A 79 -1.95 11.62 12.69
CA GLU A 79 -1.65 12.16 14.01
C GLU A 79 -0.16 12.06 14.34
N GLN A 80 0.44 10.89 14.15
CA GLN A 80 1.86 10.70 14.44
C GLN A 80 2.77 11.55 13.54
N LEU A 81 2.42 11.73 12.26
CA LEU A 81 3.16 12.60 11.34
C LEU A 81 3.02 14.09 11.71
N ARG A 82 1.96 14.50 12.44
CA ARG A 82 1.77 15.87 12.93
C ARG A 82 2.54 16.13 14.24
N ILE A 83 2.59 15.16 15.14
CA ILE A 83 3.23 15.30 16.47
C ILE A 83 4.76 15.26 16.35
N ASP A 84 5.28 14.51 15.39
CA ASP A 84 6.72 14.43 15.10
C ASP A 84 7.03 15.15 13.77
N PRO A 85 6.92 16.50 13.75
CA PRO A 85 7.09 17.26 12.53
C PRO A 85 8.52 17.11 12.02
N PHE A 86 8.62 16.98 10.70
CA PHE A 86 9.89 16.79 10.00
C PHE A 86 10.92 17.86 10.39
N VAL A 87 12.18 17.44 10.52
CA VAL A 87 13.27 18.35 10.83
C VAL A 87 13.49 19.29 9.63
N PHE A 88 13.98 20.51 9.89
CA PHE A 88 14.34 21.45 8.83
C PHE A 88 15.21 20.76 7.76
N ASN A 89 14.81 20.86 6.47
CA ASN A 89 15.37 20.19 5.27
C ASN A 89 15.02 18.70 5.05
N GLU A 90 14.08 18.12 5.79
CA GLU A 90 13.56 16.78 5.45
C GLU A 90 12.48 16.86 4.37
N ALA A 91 12.55 15.97 3.37
CA ALA A 91 11.59 15.89 2.28
C ALA A 91 10.60 14.75 2.53
N LEU A 92 9.32 15.08 2.78
CA LEU A 92 8.28 14.08 2.94
C LEU A 92 7.87 13.49 1.59
N VAL A 93 8.00 12.17 1.47
CA VAL A 93 7.52 11.36 0.35
C VAL A 93 6.44 10.42 0.88
N VAL A 94 5.23 10.50 0.34
CA VAL A 94 4.15 9.56 0.66
C VAL A 94 4.00 8.58 -0.48
N ASN A 95 4.05 7.28 -0.19
CA ASN A 95 3.85 6.23 -1.17
C ASN A 95 2.63 5.37 -0.85
N CYS A 96 1.55 5.59 -1.59
CA CYS A 96 0.32 4.80 -1.53
C CYS A 96 0.39 3.72 -2.62
N HIS A 97 0.92 2.55 -2.28
CA HIS A 97 1.02 1.43 -3.21
C HIS A 97 -0.01 0.35 -2.89
N MET A 98 -1.01 0.20 -3.75
CA MET A 98 -2.01 -0.87 -3.66
C MET A 98 -2.75 -0.90 -2.30
N MET A 99 -3.00 0.28 -1.70
CA MET A 99 -3.67 0.37 -0.40
C MET A 99 -4.75 1.43 -0.29
N LEU A 100 -4.77 2.45 -1.16
CA LEU A 100 -5.66 3.59 -0.98
C LEU A 100 -7.14 3.16 -1.10
N HIS A 101 -7.43 2.19 -1.96
CA HIS A 101 -8.77 1.63 -2.14
C HIS A 101 -9.36 0.97 -0.88
N TYR A 102 -8.53 0.51 0.06
CA TYR A 102 -9.01 -0.08 1.32
C TYR A 102 -9.62 0.94 2.27
N ILE A 103 -9.24 2.23 2.17
CA ILE A 103 -9.86 3.28 2.96
C ILE A 103 -11.33 3.43 2.51
N PRO A 104 -12.32 3.39 3.42
CA PRO A 104 -13.72 3.56 3.07
C PRO A 104 -14.00 4.85 2.28
N ASP A 105 -14.89 4.73 1.29
CA ASP A 105 -15.37 5.85 0.49
C ASP A 105 -16.70 6.40 1.03
N GLU A 106 -17.23 7.40 0.33
CA GLU A 106 -18.47 8.11 0.66
C GLU A 106 -19.70 7.21 0.85
N ILE A 107 -19.65 5.99 0.33
CA ILE A 107 -20.78 5.07 0.29
C ILE A 107 -21.05 4.45 1.67
N LEU A 108 -20.03 4.36 2.53
CA LEU A 108 -20.14 3.68 3.83
C LEU A 108 -20.34 4.63 5.00
N THR A 109 -19.56 5.71 5.07
CA THR A 109 -19.54 6.72 6.15
C THR A 109 -18.80 7.97 5.63
N SER A 110 -18.77 9.06 6.41
CA SER A 110 -18.06 10.33 6.07
C SER A 110 -16.81 10.07 5.23
N ASN A 111 -16.69 10.68 4.04
CA ASN A 111 -15.69 10.47 3.00
C ASN A 111 -14.23 10.29 3.50
N LEU A 112 -13.90 9.15 4.12
CA LEU A 112 -12.68 8.96 4.90
C LEU A 112 -11.46 9.04 3.99
N ARG A 113 -11.58 8.48 2.78
CA ARG A 113 -10.50 8.57 1.79
C ARG A 113 -10.22 10.02 1.40
N SER A 114 -11.23 10.86 1.19
CA SER A 114 -10.98 12.28 0.87
C SER A 114 -10.51 13.08 2.08
N VAL A 115 -10.96 12.72 3.29
CA VAL A 115 -10.42 13.29 4.53
C VAL A 115 -8.93 12.96 4.62
N PHE A 116 -8.54 11.69 4.50
CA PHE A 116 -7.15 11.26 4.48
C PHE A 116 -6.33 12.02 3.44
N LEU A 117 -6.78 12.09 2.19
CA LEU A 117 -6.07 12.80 1.12
C LEU A 117 -5.95 14.31 1.39
N LYS A 118 -6.96 14.93 2.02
CA LYS A 118 -6.90 16.33 2.44
C LYS A 118 -5.89 16.53 3.56
N GLU A 119 -5.94 15.70 4.59
CA GLU A 119 -4.99 15.78 5.70
C GLU A 119 -3.56 15.51 5.24
N LEU A 120 -3.38 14.60 4.30
CA LEU A 120 -2.10 14.31 3.67
C LEU A 120 -1.58 15.51 2.88
N ARG A 121 -2.45 16.25 2.19
CA ARG A 121 -2.09 17.51 1.54
C ARG A 121 -1.68 18.57 2.55
N ASP A 122 -2.35 18.63 3.70
CA ASP A 122 -2.05 19.61 4.77
C ASP A 122 -0.68 19.35 5.42
N LEU A 123 -0.13 18.13 5.33
CA LEU A 123 1.26 17.82 5.71
C LEU A 123 2.31 18.39 4.73
N ASN A 124 1.88 18.98 3.61
CA ASN A 124 2.73 19.54 2.56
C ASN A 124 3.86 18.59 2.07
N PRO A 125 3.52 17.37 1.61
CA PRO A 125 4.50 16.42 1.10
C PRO A 125 5.19 16.95 -0.15
N THR A 126 6.47 16.63 -0.30
CA THR A 126 7.25 16.94 -1.51
C THR A 126 6.70 16.19 -2.72
N ILE A 127 6.29 14.94 -2.52
CA ILE A 127 5.65 14.12 -3.56
C ILE A 127 4.74 13.08 -2.92
N VAL A 128 3.66 12.77 -3.62
CA VAL A 128 2.77 11.65 -3.33
C VAL A 128 2.78 10.72 -4.54
N THR A 129 3.13 9.45 -4.33
CA THR A 129 3.02 8.41 -5.35
C THR A 129 1.79 7.56 -5.06
N LEU A 130 0.93 7.43 -6.07
CA LEU A 130 -0.25 6.58 -6.03
C LEU A 130 -0.10 5.49 -7.08
N ILE A 131 -0.17 4.23 -6.63
CA ILE A 131 -0.20 3.06 -7.48
C ILE A 131 -1.42 2.26 -7.07
N ASP A 132 -2.33 2.05 -8.02
CA ASP A 132 -3.51 1.23 -7.82
C ASP A 132 -3.92 0.56 -9.13
N GLU A 133 -4.86 -0.37 -9.04
CA GLU A 133 -5.43 -1.09 -10.18
C GLU A 133 -6.58 -0.29 -10.81
N ASP A 134 -6.61 -0.18 -12.14
CA ASP A 134 -7.58 0.65 -12.88
C ASP A 134 -8.88 -0.14 -13.15
N SER A 135 -9.73 -0.24 -12.13
CA SER A 135 -11.01 -0.94 -12.17
C SER A 135 -12.03 -0.28 -11.25
N ASP A 136 -13.33 -0.46 -11.50
CA ASP A 136 -14.40 0.03 -10.62
C ASP A 136 -15.05 -1.10 -9.83
N PHE A 137 -14.65 -1.23 -8.57
CA PHE A 137 -15.28 -2.13 -7.59
C PHE A 137 -16.08 -1.36 -6.53
N THR A 138 -16.39 -0.08 -6.74
CA THR A 138 -17.05 0.75 -5.72
C THR A 138 -18.56 0.54 -5.64
N SER A 139 -19.21 0.28 -6.78
CA SER A 139 -20.68 0.16 -6.92
C SER A 139 -21.36 -0.62 -5.79
N THR A 140 -22.47 -0.11 -5.26
CA THR A 140 -23.33 -0.89 -4.33
C THR A 140 -24.18 -1.93 -5.03
N ASN A 141 -24.43 -1.77 -6.34
CA ASN A 141 -25.16 -2.75 -7.13
C ASN A 141 -24.27 -3.96 -7.44
N PHE A 142 -24.67 -5.13 -6.93
CA PHE A 142 -23.95 -6.39 -7.08
C PHE A 142 -23.71 -6.78 -8.54
N ILE A 143 -24.73 -6.69 -9.41
CA ILE A 143 -24.60 -7.06 -10.83
C ILE A 143 -23.58 -6.17 -11.55
N SER A 144 -23.54 -4.88 -11.21
CA SER A 144 -22.59 -3.93 -11.78
C SER A 144 -21.17 -4.24 -11.30
N ARG A 145 -20.97 -4.51 -10.00
CA ARG A 145 -19.67 -4.95 -9.47
C ARG A 145 -19.20 -6.25 -10.09
N LEU A 146 -20.08 -7.24 -10.19
CA LEU A 146 -19.75 -8.55 -10.76
C LEU A 146 -19.30 -8.42 -12.22
N ARG A 147 -19.96 -7.54 -12.99
CA ARG A 147 -19.54 -7.23 -14.37
C ARG A 147 -18.15 -6.58 -14.41
N SER A 148 -17.90 -5.58 -13.57
CA SER A 148 -16.57 -4.94 -13.49
C SER A 148 -15.49 -5.94 -13.09
N LEU A 149 -15.77 -6.76 -12.09
CA LEU A 149 -14.87 -7.82 -11.62
C LEU A 149 -14.52 -8.80 -12.73
N TYR A 150 -15.53 -9.29 -13.46
CA TYR A 150 -15.30 -10.22 -14.58
C TYR A 150 -14.47 -9.57 -15.69
N ASN A 151 -14.72 -8.30 -16.02
CA ASN A 151 -14.00 -7.59 -17.06
C ASN A 151 -12.52 -7.33 -16.71
N TYR A 152 -12.18 -7.32 -15.43
CA TYR A 152 -10.82 -7.01 -14.95
C TYR A 152 -10.04 -8.24 -14.48
N MET A 153 -10.62 -9.08 -13.62
CA MET A 153 -9.87 -10.10 -12.87
C MET A 153 -9.39 -11.29 -13.71
N TRP A 154 -9.84 -11.44 -14.95
CA TRP A 154 -9.26 -12.43 -15.85
C TRP A 154 -7.81 -12.08 -16.25
N ILE A 155 -7.44 -10.79 -16.25
CA ILE A 155 -6.11 -10.31 -16.68
C ILE A 155 -5.00 -10.77 -15.72
N PRO A 156 -5.12 -10.61 -14.38
CA PRO A 156 -4.13 -11.18 -13.45
C PRO A 156 -3.95 -12.69 -13.58
N TYR A 157 -5.02 -13.46 -13.81
CA TYR A 157 -4.92 -14.91 -14.03
C TYR A 157 -4.18 -15.25 -15.33
N ASP A 158 -4.47 -14.56 -16.43
CA ASP A 158 -3.78 -14.74 -17.70
C ASP A 158 -2.28 -14.40 -17.57
N THR A 159 -1.97 -13.33 -16.83
CA THR A 159 -0.60 -12.93 -16.49
C THR A 159 0.11 -14.02 -15.68
N ALA A 160 -0.55 -14.58 -14.67
CA ALA A 160 -0.01 -15.67 -13.85
C ALA A 160 0.24 -16.93 -14.70
N GLU A 161 -0.67 -17.27 -15.61
CA GLU A 161 -0.50 -18.41 -16.50
C GLU A 161 0.66 -18.24 -17.47
N MET A 162 0.87 -17.03 -17.99
CA MET A 162 1.95 -16.75 -18.94
C MET A 162 3.34 -16.76 -18.29
N PHE A 163 3.47 -16.23 -17.07
CA PHE A 163 4.79 -16.02 -16.44
C PHE A 163 5.17 -17.05 -15.38
N LEU A 164 4.21 -17.78 -14.79
CA LEU A 164 4.46 -18.69 -13.69
C LEU A 164 4.22 -20.14 -14.10
N THR A 165 5.20 -21.00 -13.78
CA THR A 165 5.12 -22.43 -14.07
C THR A 165 3.90 -23.04 -13.39
N ARG A 166 3.13 -23.84 -14.16
CA ARG A 166 2.00 -24.61 -13.63
C ARG A 166 2.45 -25.47 -12.45
N GLY A 167 1.70 -25.41 -11.35
CA GLY A 167 2.00 -26.15 -10.12
C GLY A 167 3.10 -25.55 -9.23
N SER A 168 3.70 -24.42 -9.61
CA SER A 168 4.65 -23.73 -8.73
C SER A 168 3.93 -23.09 -7.53
N GLU A 169 4.56 -23.14 -6.36
CA GLU A 169 4.07 -22.53 -5.12
C GLU A 169 3.86 -21.01 -5.29
N GLN A 170 4.79 -20.35 -5.99
CA GLN A 170 4.69 -18.93 -6.35
C GLN A 170 3.37 -18.61 -7.08
N ARG A 171 2.95 -19.46 -8.02
CA ARG A 171 1.69 -19.31 -8.74
C ARG A 171 0.49 -19.50 -7.82
N GLN A 172 0.55 -20.50 -6.95
CA GLN A 172 -0.53 -20.78 -6.00
C GLN A 172 -0.77 -19.61 -5.06
N TRP A 173 0.30 -19.00 -4.51
CA TRP A 173 0.16 -17.81 -3.67
C TRP A 173 -0.41 -16.62 -4.42
N TYR A 174 0.08 -16.35 -5.63
CA TYR A 174 -0.42 -15.25 -6.44
C TYR A 174 -1.89 -15.42 -6.83
N GLU A 175 -2.29 -16.63 -7.25
CA GLU A 175 -3.70 -16.95 -7.55
C GLU A 175 -4.59 -16.93 -6.30
N ALA A 176 -4.06 -17.28 -5.12
CA ALA A 176 -4.78 -17.16 -3.86
C ALA A 176 -5.05 -15.69 -3.49
N ASP A 177 -4.09 -14.79 -3.70
CA ASP A 177 -4.27 -13.34 -3.49
C ASP A 177 -5.37 -12.80 -4.41
N ILE A 178 -5.37 -13.18 -5.70
CA ILE A 178 -6.42 -12.80 -6.65
C ILE A 178 -7.79 -13.37 -6.20
N SER A 179 -7.81 -14.62 -5.74
CA SER A 179 -9.03 -15.28 -5.27
C SER A 179 -9.61 -14.57 -4.04
N TRP A 180 -8.76 -14.12 -3.12
CA TRP A 180 -9.18 -13.35 -1.96
C TRP A 180 -9.84 -12.03 -2.36
N LYS A 181 -9.26 -11.32 -3.34
CA LYS A 181 -9.87 -10.08 -3.87
C LYS A 181 -11.25 -10.34 -4.46
N ILE A 182 -11.40 -11.41 -5.25
CA ILE A 182 -12.69 -11.83 -5.82
C ILE A 182 -13.71 -12.10 -4.72
N ASP A 183 -13.34 -12.88 -3.70
CA ASP A 183 -14.22 -13.18 -2.57
C ASP A 183 -14.65 -11.89 -1.86
N ASN A 184 -13.73 -10.97 -1.61
CA ASN A 184 -14.07 -9.71 -0.97
C ASN A 184 -15.07 -8.86 -1.79
N VAL A 185 -14.87 -8.75 -3.10
CA VAL A 185 -15.75 -7.94 -3.97
C VAL A 185 -17.15 -8.56 -4.11
N VAL A 186 -17.25 -9.89 -4.12
CA VAL A 186 -18.49 -10.63 -4.39
C VAL A 186 -19.26 -10.97 -3.11
N ALA A 187 -18.58 -11.48 -2.08
CA ALA A 187 -19.21 -12.09 -0.92
C ALA A 187 -19.39 -11.12 0.26
N LYS A 188 -18.62 -10.01 0.31
CA LYS A 188 -18.69 -9.04 1.40
C LYS A 188 -19.53 -7.84 1.02
N GLU A 189 -20.09 -7.18 2.04
CA GLU A 189 -20.84 -5.93 1.90
C GLU A 189 -20.52 -4.98 3.07
N GLY A 190 -20.98 -3.74 2.98
CA GLY A 190 -20.79 -2.76 4.05
C GLY A 190 -19.30 -2.58 4.40
N ALA A 191 -18.99 -2.48 5.69
CA ALA A 191 -17.62 -2.30 6.18
C ALA A 191 -16.70 -3.52 5.96
N GLU A 192 -17.26 -4.72 5.73
CA GLU A 192 -16.47 -5.94 5.53
C GLU A 192 -15.91 -6.06 4.10
N ARG A 193 -16.59 -5.45 3.13
CA ARG A 193 -16.02 -5.27 1.80
C ARG A 193 -14.95 -4.19 1.93
N VAL A 194 -13.76 -4.42 1.43
CA VAL A 194 -12.61 -3.49 1.48
C VAL A 194 -11.99 -3.27 0.10
N GLU A 195 -12.11 -4.24 -0.81
CA GLU A 195 -11.67 -4.14 -2.20
C GLU A 195 -12.61 -3.21 -2.99
N ARG A 196 -12.28 -1.91 -2.97
CA ARG A 196 -13.01 -0.82 -3.63
C ARG A 196 -12.11 -0.04 -4.58
N LEU A 197 -11.57 -0.73 -5.57
CA LEU A 197 -10.82 -0.08 -6.65
C LEU A 197 -11.66 1.01 -7.32
N GLU A 198 -10.97 2.08 -7.71
CA GLU A 198 -11.53 3.20 -8.45
C GLU A 198 -10.82 3.35 -9.78
N PRO A 199 -11.56 3.69 -10.86
CA PRO A 199 -10.93 3.96 -12.14
C PRO A 199 -10.13 5.27 -12.05
N LYS A 200 -9.05 5.36 -12.82
CA LYS A 200 -8.18 6.54 -12.89
C LYS A 200 -8.94 7.84 -13.23
N SER A 201 -10.09 7.73 -13.89
CA SER A 201 -10.89 8.88 -14.34
C SER A 201 -11.73 9.54 -13.24
N ARG A 202 -11.78 8.96 -12.05
CA ARG A 202 -12.52 9.52 -10.91
C ARG A 202 -11.75 10.68 -10.26
#